data_AF-A0A554VHJ6-F1
#
_entry.id   AF-A0A554VHJ6-F1
#
_cell.length_a   1.000
_cell.length_b   1.000
_cell.length_c   1.000
_cell.angle_alpha   90.00
_cell.angle_beta   90.00
_cell.angle_gamma   90.00
#
_symmetry.space_group_name_H-M   'P 1'
#
loop_
_entity.id
_entity.type
_entity.pdbx_description
1 polymer ?
#
loop_
_entity_poly.entity_id
_entity_poly.type
_entity_poly.pdbx_seq_one_letter_code
_entity_poly.pdbx_strand_id
1 'polypeptide(L)'
;MREEFALQYAERRVKERGFKNYRIVYREFIIPAMGMLKFQAYNEIWLVTYIDWGLVVKSDYGRYDNWYTKEIRENIHEHADRIEITNTRKYQRKIRFLQVILKTKDDGSKT
;
A
#
# COMPACT_ATOMS: atom_id res chain seq x y z
N MET A 1 0.35 9.80 -2.57
CA MET A 1 1.26 9.73 -3.73
C MET A 1 0.46 9.93 -5.01
N ARG A 2 0.93 10.66 -6.03
CA ARG A 2 0.25 10.68 -7.35
C ARG A 2 0.42 9.35 -8.07
N GLU A 3 -0.54 8.93 -8.88
CA GLU A 3 -0.56 7.60 -9.49
C GLU A 3 0.59 7.40 -10.48
N GLU A 4 0.93 8.42 -11.28
CA GLU A 4 2.03 8.35 -12.25
C GLU A 4 3.37 8.13 -11.55
N PHE A 5 3.57 8.84 -10.43
CA PHE A 5 4.74 8.66 -9.59
C PHE A 5 4.75 7.28 -8.91
N ALA A 6 3.58 6.78 -8.48
CA ALA A 6 3.48 5.44 -7.89
C ALA A 6 3.87 4.33 -8.87
N LEU A 7 3.54 4.46 -10.15
CA LEU A 7 3.95 3.50 -11.19
C LEU A 7 5.48 3.50 -11.41
N GLN A 8 6.08 4.68 -11.53
CA GLN A 8 7.54 4.81 -11.67
C GLN A 8 8.28 4.31 -10.42
N TYR A 9 7.76 4.66 -9.24
CA TYR A 9 8.28 4.20 -7.96
C TYR A 9 8.19 2.68 -7.82
N ALA A 10 7.04 2.09 -8.19
CA ALA A 10 6.85 0.64 -8.20
C ALA A 10 7.92 -0.07 -9.04
N GLU A 11 8.14 0.38 -10.28
CA GLU A 11 9.15 -0.20 -11.16
C GLU A 11 10.56 -0.14 -10.53
N ARG A 12 10.93 0.99 -9.94
CA ARG A 12 12.21 1.15 -9.24
C ARG A 12 12.33 0.16 -8.07
N ARG A 13 11.31 0.07 -7.22
CA ARG A 13 11.33 -0.80 -6.03
C ARG A 13 11.36 -2.28 -6.38
N VAL A 14 10.68 -2.70 -7.45
CA VAL A 14 10.75 -4.06 -7.97
C VAL A 14 12.20 -4.42 -8.34
N LYS A 15 12.89 -3.54 -9.09
CA LYS A 15 14.28 -3.73 -9.50
C LYS A 15 15.22 -3.78 -8.29
N GLU A 16 15.04 -2.88 -7.32
CA GLU A 16 15.83 -2.84 -6.08
C GLU A 16 15.68 -4.12 -5.25
N ARG A 17 14.52 -4.78 -5.28
CA ARG A 17 14.29 -6.07 -4.63
C ARG A 17 14.78 -7.27 -5.46
N GLY A 18 15.40 -7.04 -6.62
CA GLY A 18 15.97 -8.09 -7.47
C GLY A 18 14.95 -8.81 -8.38
N PHE A 19 13.73 -8.30 -8.48
CA PHE A 19 12.68 -8.88 -9.33
C PHE A 19 12.70 -8.27 -10.73
N LYS A 20 12.36 -9.09 -11.74
CA LYS A 20 12.22 -8.64 -13.14
C LYS A 20 10.76 -8.58 -13.57
N ASN A 21 9.96 -9.51 -13.08
CA ASN A 21 8.55 -9.62 -13.38
C ASN A 21 7.74 -9.22 -12.15
N TYR A 22 6.62 -8.55 -12.38
CA TYR A 22 5.69 -8.17 -11.35
C TYR A 22 4.31 -7.91 -11.98
N ARG A 23 3.29 -7.88 -11.14
CA ARG A 23 1.94 -7.48 -11.54
C ARG A 23 1.51 -6.30 -10.68
N ILE A 24 0.89 -5.31 -11.33
CA ILE A 24 0.25 -4.19 -10.64
C ILE A 24 -1.26 -4.44 -10.56
N VAL A 25 -1.87 -4.19 -9.41
CA VAL A 25 -3.31 -4.26 -9.18
C VAL A 25 -3.75 -3.03 -8.39
N TYR A 26 -4.77 -2.32 -8.88
CA TYR A 26 -5.40 -1.26 -8.11
C TYR A 26 -6.34 -1.87 -7.05
N ARG A 27 -6.24 -1.39 -5.81
CA ARG A 27 -7.07 -1.85 -4.69
C ARG A 27 -7.69 -0.64 -4.00
N GLU A 28 -8.99 -0.71 -3.74
CA GLU A 28 -9.69 0.24 -2.88
C GLU A 28 -10.30 -0.54 -1.71
N PHE A 29 -10.16 0.00 -0.50
CA PHE A 29 -10.81 -0.53 0.69
C PHE A 29 -11.67 0.56 1.33
N ILE A 30 -12.86 0.16 1.76
CA ILE A 30 -13.75 0.96 2.58
C ILE A 30 -13.66 0.42 4.01
N ILE A 31 -13.15 1.24 4.93
CA ILE A 31 -12.99 0.89 6.34
C ILE A 31 -14.20 1.43 7.10
N PRO A 32 -14.96 0.55 7.80
CA PRO A 32 -16.10 0.97 8.62
C PRO A 32 -15.71 2.04 9.65
N ALA A 33 -16.71 2.78 10.14
CA ALA A 33 -16.52 3.71 11.26
C ALA A 33 -15.93 2.98 12.47
N MET A 34 -14.88 3.55 13.08
CA MET A 34 -14.13 2.92 14.18
C MET A 34 -13.62 1.49 13.90
N GLY A 35 -13.57 1.11 12.61
CA GLY A 35 -13.22 -0.24 12.16
C GLY A 35 -11.74 -0.42 11.86
N MET A 36 -11.39 -1.67 11.59
CA MET A 36 -10.02 -2.08 11.30
C MET A 36 -10.00 -3.17 10.24
N LEU A 37 -9.02 -3.10 9.33
CA LEU A 37 -8.72 -4.13 8.34
C LEU A 37 -7.28 -4.59 8.53
N LYS A 38 -7.07 -5.91 8.55
CA LYS A 38 -5.73 -6.52 8.60
C LYS A 38 -5.59 -7.53 7.48
N PHE A 39 -4.44 -7.54 6.83
CA PHE A 39 -4.11 -8.54 5.84
C PHE A 39 -2.60 -8.71 5.72
N GLN A 40 -2.22 -9.81 5.08
CA GLN A 40 -0.85 -10.20 4.89
C GLN A 40 -0.44 -9.97 3.44
N ALA A 41 0.69 -9.31 3.24
CA ALA A 41 1.24 -8.85 1.97
C ALA A 41 2.62 -9.47 1.73
N TYR A 42 2.69 -10.80 1.71
CA TYR A 42 3.95 -11.52 1.47
C TYR A 42 4.43 -11.31 0.05
N ASN A 43 5.69 -10.92 -0.12
CA ASN A 43 6.29 -10.67 -1.42
C ASN A 43 5.52 -9.64 -2.27
N GLU A 44 4.89 -8.68 -1.58
CA GLU A 44 4.12 -7.61 -2.21
C GLU A 44 4.62 -6.25 -1.70
N ILE A 45 4.41 -5.23 -2.53
CA ILE A 45 4.62 -3.82 -2.16
C ILE A 45 3.27 -3.11 -2.32
N TRP A 46 2.86 -2.38 -1.30
CA TRP A 46 1.60 -1.66 -1.27
C TRP A 46 1.88 -0.17 -1.17
N LEU A 47 1.57 0.56 -2.24
CA LEU A 47 1.80 2.00 -2.33
C LEU A 47 0.48 2.75 -2.11
N VAL A 48 0.42 3.59 -1.08
CA VAL A 48 -0.78 4.42 -0.81
C VAL A 48 -0.87 5.54 -1.84
N THR A 49 -1.82 5.44 -2.77
CA THR A 49 -2.10 6.48 -3.76
C THR A 49 -3.06 7.54 -3.21
N TYR A 50 -4.02 7.12 -2.39
CA TYR A 50 -4.99 8.00 -1.75
C TYR A 50 -5.40 7.45 -0.40
N ILE A 51 -5.62 8.35 0.56
CA ILE A 51 -6.06 8.00 1.90
C ILE A 51 -6.96 9.11 2.43
N ASP A 52 -8.15 8.76 2.92
CA ASP A 52 -8.97 9.71 3.65
C ASP A 52 -8.30 10.13 4.97
N TRP A 53 -8.57 11.35 5.42
CA TRP A 53 -8.14 11.81 6.73
C TRP A 53 -8.74 10.96 7.87
N GLY A 54 -7.91 10.64 8.87
CA GLY A 54 -8.30 9.85 10.04
C GLY A 54 -8.13 8.34 9.87
N LEU A 55 -7.54 7.89 8.76
CA LEU A 55 -7.00 6.54 8.63
C LEU A 55 -5.54 6.49 9.08
N VAL A 56 -5.22 5.41 9.81
CA VAL A 56 -3.86 5.06 10.23
C VAL A 56 -3.49 3.75 9.55
N VAL A 57 -2.36 3.72 8.85
CA VAL A 57 -1.82 2.51 8.22
C VAL A 57 -0.55 2.12 8.97
N LYS A 58 -0.49 0.89 9.46
CA LYS A 58 0.68 0.32 10.10
C LYS A 58 1.13 -0.89 9.30
N SER A 59 2.42 -0.99 9.06
CA SER A 59 3.06 -2.19 8.54
C SER A 59 4.37 -2.46 9.26
N ASP A 60 5.03 -3.56 8.91
CA ASP A 60 6.37 -3.86 9.43
C ASP A 60 7.41 -2.84 8.92
N TYR A 61 7.07 -2.08 7.87
CA TYR A 61 7.92 -1.02 7.29
C TYR A 61 7.74 0.33 8.02
N GLY A 62 6.70 0.46 8.85
CA GLY A 62 6.45 1.66 9.64
C GLY A 62 4.98 1.98 9.84
N ARG A 63 4.72 3.10 10.51
CA ARG A 63 3.37 3.62 10.76
C ARG A 63 3.19 4.94 10.02
N TYR A 64 2.10 5.03 9.28
CA TYR A 64 1.61 6.24 8.67
C TYR A 64 0.30 6.67 9.33
N ASP A 65 0.26 7.91 9.80
CA ASP A 65 -0.94 8.54 10.36
C ASP A 65 -1.32 9.72 9.47
N ASN A 66 -2.44 9.61 8.75
CA ASN A 66 -2.87 10.69 7.87
C ASN A 66 -3.65 11.74 8.68
N TRP A 67 -2.90 12.65 9.32
CA TRP A 67 -3.41 13.73 10.16
C TRP A 67 -2.98 15.10 9.63
N TYR A 68 -3.83 15.78 8.85
CA TYR A 68 -3.70 17.19 8.41
C TYR A 68 -2.38 17.63 7.72
N THR A 69 -1.36 16.77 7.59
CA THR A 69 -0.04 17.14 7.09
C THR A 69 0.02 17.08 5.57
N LYS A 70 0.37 18.22 4.96
CA LYS A 70 0.48 18.42 3.50
C LYS A 70 1.75 17.83 2.88
N GLU A 71 2.72 17.41 3.68
CA GLU A 71 4.01 16.91 3.19
C GLU A 71 4.14 15.42 3.48
N ILE A 72 4.10 14.63 2.41
CA ILE A 72 4.21 13.17 2.50
C ILE A 72 5.55 12.74 1.89
N ARG A 73 6.31 11.93 2.63
CA ARG A 73 7.59 11.36 2.19
C ARG A 73 7.37 10.02 1.50
N GLU A 74 8.25 9.64 0.57
CA GLU A 74 8.10 8.41 -0.23
C GLU A 74 7.95 7.15 0.64
N ASN A 75 8.80 6.96 1.64
CA ASN A 75 8.79 5.77 2.52
C ASN A 75 7.50 5.65 3.34
N ILE A 76 6.80 6.76 3.58
CA ILE A 76 5.55 6.77 4.35
C ILE A 76 4.38 6.18 3.54
N HIS A 77 4.53 6.13 2.21
CA HIS A 77 3.53 5.56 1.31
C HIS A 77 3.75 4.09 0.99
N GLU A 78 4.90 3.50 1.32
CA GLU A 78 5.22 2.09 1.06
C GLU A 78 4.91 1.22 2.29
N HIS A 79 4.17 0.14 2.08
CA HIS A 79 3.89 -0.87 3.08
C HIS A 79 4.08 -2.29 2.50
N ALA A 80 4.46 -3.25 3.33
CA ALA A 80 4.59 -4.66 2.98
C ALA A 80 4.39 -5.52 4.24
N ASP A 81 4.40 -6.84 4.05
CA ASP A 81 4.23 -7.85 5.11
C ASP A 81 2.90 -7.70 5.85
N ARG A 82 2.88 -7.50 7.17
CA ARG A 82 1.61 -7.38 7.88
C ARG A 82 1.09 -5.95 7.81
N ILE A 83 0.00 -5.72 7.07
CA ILE A 83 -0.63 -4.40 6.93
C ILE A 83 -1.91 -4.32 7.79
N GLU A 84 -2.00 -3.25 8.58
CA GLU A 84 -3.13 -2.94 9.45
C GLU A 84 -3.62 -1.51 9.17
N ILE A 85 -4.88 -1.37 8.82
CA ILE A 85 -5.53 -0.09 8.53
C ILE A 85 -6.61 0.14 9.59
N THR A 86 -6.50 1.23 10.33
CA THR A 86 -7.44 1.59 11.40
C THR A 86 -8.14 2.90 11.06
N ASN A 87 -9.46 2.91 11.18
CA ASN A 87 -10.25 4.14 11.08
C ASN A 87 -10.53 4.72 12.47
N THR A 88 -10.02 5.93 12.71
CA THR A 88 -10.21 6.64 13.99
C THR A 88 -11.45 7.53 14.01
N ARG A 89 -12.27 7.49 12.95
CA ARG A 89 -13.42 8.38 12.75
C ARG A 89 -14.74 7.64 12.87
N LYS A 90 -15.79 8.40 13.20
CA LYS A 90 -17.18 7.94 13.34
C LYS A 90 -17.90 7.70 12.01
N TYR A 91 -17.22 7.90 10.88
CA TYR A 91 -17.75 7.69 9.53
C TYR A 91 -16.86 6.72 8.78
N GLN A 92 -17.43 6.01 7.81
CA GLN A 92 -16.63 5.17 6.90
C GLN A 92 -15.61 6.02 6.15
N ARG A 93 -14.43 5.43 5.90
CA ARG A 93 -13.31 6.08 5.23
C ARG A 93 -12.73 5.15 4.19
N LYS A 94 -12.21 5.71 3.10
CA LYS A 94 -11.62 4.94 2.02
C LYS A 94 -10.11 5.15 1.92
N ILE A 95 -9.44 4.12 1.45
CA ILE A 95 -8.02 4.13 1.12
C ILE A 95 -7.81 3.37 -0.18
N ARG A 96 -6.87 3.86 -0.99
CA ARG A 96 -6.51 3.28 -2.28
C ARG A 96 -5.04 2.95 -2.30
N PHE A 97 -4.74 1.80 -2.86
CA PHE A 97 -3.40 1.30 -3.03
C PHE A 97 -3.15 0.93 -4.48
N LEU A 98 -1.89 1.10 -4.87
CA LEU A 98 -1.28 0.34 -5.93
C LEU A 98 -0.61 -0.89 -5.29
N GLN A 99 -1.17 -2.08 -5.52
CA GLN A 99 -0.58 -3.34 -5.08
C GLN A 99 0.40 -3.82 -6.16
N VAL A 100 1.64 -4.09 -5.77
CA VAL A 100 2.71 -4.58 -6.61
C VAL A 100 3.06 -5.99 -6.15
N ILE A 101 2.67 -6.99 -6.94
CA ILE A 101 2.87 -8.40 -6.64
C ILE A 101 4.16 -8.84 -7.33
N LEU A 102 5.17 -9.17 -6.55
CA LEU A 102 6.48 -9.57 -7.06
C LEU A 102 6.43 -11.03 -7.53
N LYS A 103 6.89 -11.27 -8.76
CA LYS A 103 6.78 -12.58 -9.41
C LYS A 103 8.07 -13.40 -9.30
N THR A 104 7.99 -14.60 -8.74
CA THR A 104 9.11 -15.57 -8.71
C THR A 104 9.01 -16.56 -9.86
N LYS A 105 10.10 -17.23 -10.25
CA LYS A 105 10.06 -18.26 -11.32
C LYS A 105 9.05 -19.40 -11.06
N ASP A 106 8.74 -19.67 -9.79
CA ASP A 106 7.80 -20.71 -9.33
C ASP A 106 6.40 -20.18 -8.95
N ASP A 107 6.06 -18.94 -9.27
CA ASP A 107 4.77 -18.35 -8.88
C ASP A 107 3.56 -18.82 -9.71
N GLY A 108 3.73 -19.88 -10.50
CA GLY A 108 2.67 -20.45 -11.34
C GLY A 108 2.24 -19.57 -12.51
N SER A 109 2.91 -18.43 -12.74
CA SER A 109 2.64 -17.62 -13.92
C SER A 109 3.39 -18.17 -15.13
N LYS A 110 2.70 -19.01 -15.92
CA LYS A 110 3.21 -19.48 -17.21
C LYS A 110 3.59 -18.28 -18.08
N THR A 111 4.86 -18.25 -18.50
CA THR A 111 5.38 -17.42 -19.60
C THR A 111 4.57 -17.60 -20.87
#